data_AF-A0A7I7M7M7-F1
#
_entry.id   AF-A0A7I7M7M7-F1
#
_cell.length_a   1.000
_cell.length_b   1.000
_cell.length_c   1.000
_cell.angle_alpha   90.00
_cell.angle_beta   90.00
_cell.angle_gamma   90.00
#
_symmetry.space_group_name_H-M   'P 1'
#
loop_
_entity.id
_entity.type
_entity.pdbx_description
1 polymer ?
#
loop_
_entity_poly.entity_id
_entity_poly.type
_entity_poly.pdbx_seq_one_letter_code
_entity_poly.pdbx_strand_id
1 'polypeptide(L)'
;MGFRKQGSKEVPGPAREVFLEALRSGLSQSAAATVAGVSHQTGCQWAGAAGIAADNRHHGLRYSAAARAVFWAAMHSGGSTTEAALLAGVSENAALRWVKQAGYVPRTPVLAVVEPDRSQRPRAPLAFTERCRLEELLETGYTPERAAGLLQRHRDTIGRELVRGATGSGYRARVGQDVAEQKRTRPKPRRLESRPALLAEVLQGLEHKHSPEQIAGRLRQDFPDDPEMWVSHETIYQALYVQPRGELARLVKTALRTGRVRRNHTAATPLTAEARSAT
;
A
#
# COMPACT_ATOMS: atom_id res chain seq x y z
N MET A 1 24.34 -33.58 51.91
CA MET A 1 24.43 -32.58 50.81
C MET A 1 23.47 -31.44 51.12
N GLY A 2 23.94 -30.43 51.84
CA GLY A 2 23.14 -29.25 52.18
C GLY A 2 23.16 -28.25 51.03
N PHE A 3 22.00 -27.72 50.66
CA PHE A 3 21.91 -26.62 49.69
C PHE A 3 20.99 -25.50 50.17
N ARG A 4 21.63 -24.33 50.23
CA ARG A 4 21.15 -22.93 50.28
C ARG A 4 20.51 -22.43 51.57
N LYS A 5 21.41 -21.87 52.41
CA LYS A 5 21.16 -20.75 53.32
C LYS A 5 20.29 -19.69 52.63
N GLN A 6 19.21 -19.29 53.30
CA GLN A 6 18.45 -18.08 53.00
C GLN A 6 19.41 -16.88 53.01
N GLY A 7 19.62 -16.28 51.83
CA GLY A 7 20.36 -15.03 51.69
C GLY A 7 19.56 -13.88 52.30
N SER A 8 20.22 -13.19 53.23
CA SER A 8 19.96 -11.86 53.81
C SER A 8 18.76 -11.07 53.28
N LYS A 9 17.79 -10.84 54.20
CA LYS A 9 16.84 -9.73 54.19
C LYS A 9 17.56 -8.41 54.46
N GLU A 10 18.33 -7.90 53.51
CA GLU A 10 18.66 -6.46 53.49
C GLU A 10 18.47 -5.97 52.06
N VAL A 11 17.30 -5.36 51.87
CA VAL A 11 16.98 -4.63 50.65
C VAL A 11 17.87 -3.39 50.61
N PRO A 12 18.64 -3.15 49.54
CA PRO A 12 19.36 -1.90 49.41
C PRO A 12 18.33 -0.76 49.37
N GLY A 13 18.33 0.10 50.40
CA GLY A 13 17.59 1.37 50.41
C GLY A 13 17.61 2.13 49.07
N PRO A 14 18.74 2.23 48.35
CA PRO A 14 18.79 2.91 47.05
C PRO A 14 17.95 2.21 45.96
N ALA A 15 17.83 0.87 45.97
CA ALA A 15 17.05 0.16 44.96
C ALA A 15 15.55 0.46 45.07
N ARG A 16 15.06 0.65 46.31
CA ARG A 16 13.65 1.01 46.56
C ARG A 16 13.33 2.44 46.09
N GLU A 17 14.25 3.37 46.29
CA GLU A 17 14.08 4.75 45.81
C GLU A 17 14.08 4.82 44.28
N VAL A 18 15.03 4.14 43.63
CA VAL A 18 15.10 4.02 42.16
C VAL A 18 13.81 3.40 41.60
N PHE A 19 13.27 2.37 42.26
CA PHE A 19 11.99 1.76 41.87
C PHE A 19 10.82 2.76 41.95
N LEU A 20 10.71 3.52 43.04
CA LEU A 20 9.62 4.48 43.23
C LEU A 20 9.74 5.67 42.27
N GLU A 21 10.97 6.12 41.97
CA GLU A 21 11.22 7.14 40.97
C GLU A 21 10.86 6.66 39.55
N ALA A 22 11.21 5.43 39.21
CA ALA A 22 10.82 4.78 37.95
C ALA A 22 9.28 4.68 37.82
N LEU A 23 8.56 4.41 38.90
CA LEU A 23 7.09 4.44 38.88
C LEU A 23 6.55 5.88 38.68
N ARG A 24 7.13 6.88 39.36
CA ARG A 24 6.74 8.30 39.20
C ARG A 24 6.99 8.81 37.78
N SER A 25 7.99 8.29 37.08
CA SER A 25 8.24 8.60 35.66
C SER A 25 7.30 7.88 34.68
N GLY A 26 6.38 7.06 35.19
CA GLY A 26 5.32 6.41 34.42
C GLY A 26 5.65 5.02 33.89
N LEU A 27 6.74 4.39 34.35
CA LEU A 27 7.06 3.01 34.02
C LEU A 27 6.08 2.03 34.71
N SER A 28 5.91 0.84 34.13
CA SER A 28 5.14 -0.24 34.77
C SER A 28 5.89 -0.82 35.96
N GLN A 29 5.18 -1.45 36.91
CA GLN A 29 5.80 -2.14 38.06
C GLN A 29 6.89 -3.13 37.62
N SER A 30 6.65 -3.86 36.53
CA SER A 30 7.62 -4.80 35.96
C SER A 30 8.86 -4.09 35.40
N ALA A 31 8.70 -2.97 34.68
CA ALA A 31 9.82 -2.20 34.14
C ALA A 31 10.61 -1.48 35.24
N ALA A 32 9.92 -0.92 36.24
CA ALA A 32 10.54 -0.31 37.41
C ALA A 32 11.35 -1.34 38.22
N ALA A 33 10.87 -2.58 38.33
CA ALA A 33 11.62 -3.66 38.98
C ALA A 33 12.92 -3.98 38.22
N THR A 34 12.88 -4.02 36.88
CA THR A 34 14.07 -4.19 36.04
C THR A 34 15.07 -3.05 36.22
N VAL A 35 14.60 -1.79 36.22
CA VAL A 35 15.47 -0.61 36.42
C VAL A 35 16.12 -0.61 37.81
N ALA A 36 15.38 -1.01 38.84
CA ALA A 36 15.89 -1.13 40.20
C ALA A 36 16.75 -2.38 40.45
N GLY A 37 16.95 -3.24 39.43
CA GLY A 37 17.74 -4.47 39.55
C GLY A 37 17.12 -5.54 40.46
N VAL A 38 15.80 -5.51 40.67
CA VAL A 38 15.09 -6.44 41.56
C VAL A 38 14.13 -7.34 40.81
N SER A 39 13.76 -8.45 41.47
CA SER A 39 12.76 -9.36 40.90
C SER A 39 11.41 -8.66 40.74
N HIS A 40 10.63 -9.10 39.74
CA HIS A 40 9.26 -8.63 39.54
C HIS A 40 8.41 -8.73 40.81
N GLN A 41 8.54 -9.83 41.56
CA GLN A 41 7.80 -10.08 42.79
C GLN A 41 8.17 -9.08 43.90
N THR A 42 9.45 -8.74 44.03
CA THR A 42 9.94 -7.70 44.95
C THR A 42 9.37 -6.33 44.59
N GLY A 43 9.36 -5.98 43.30
CA GLY A 43 8.75 -4.74 42.81
C GLY A 43 7.24 -4.65 43.11
N CYS A 44 6.48 -5.72 42.87
CA CYS A 44 5.06 -5.78 43.21
C CYS A 44 4.81 -5.58 44.71
N GLN A 45 5.64 -6.16 45.57
CA GLN A 45 5.55 -5.97 47.03
C GLN A 45 5.78 -4.52 47.43
N TRP A 46 6.78 -3.85 46.84
CA TRP A 46 7.06 -2.44 47.13
C TRP A 46 5.96 -1.51 46.62
N ALA A 47 5.39 -1.79 45.44
CA ALA A 47 4.25 -1.05 44.91
C ALA A 47 3.02 -1.21 45.81
N GLY A 48 2.72 -2.44 46.26
CA GLY A 48 1.64 -2.72 47.20
C GLY A 48 1.83 -2.02 48.55
N ALA A 49 3.04 -2.06 49.10
CA ALA A 49 3.38 -1.36 50.35
C ALA A 49 3.30 0.17 50.22
N ALA A 50 3.45 0.72 49.01
CA ALA A 50 3.27 2.13 48.70
C ALA A 50 1.82 2.50 48.33
N GLY A 51 0.86 1.56 48.41
CA GLY A 51 -0.54 1.78 48.05
C GLY A 51 -0.80 1.92 46.55
N ILE A 52 0.16 1.53 45.69
CA ILE A 52 0.04 1.63 44.23
C ILE A 52 -0.57 0.34 43.69
N ALA A 53 -1.84 0.39 43.28
CA ALA A 53 -2.54 -0.75 42.71
C ALA A 53 -1.86 -1.27 41.43
N ALA A 54 -1.75 -2.60 41.31
CA ALA A 54 -1.31 -3.24 40.08
C ALA A 54 -2.41 -3.16 39.01
N ASP A 55 -2.14 -2.50 37.90
CA ASP A 55 -3.01 -2.54 36.73
C ASP A 55 -2.75 -3.83 35.94
N ASN A 56 -3.48 -4.88 36.29
CA ASN A 56 -3.38 -6.22 35.70
C ASN A 56 -3.98 -6.31 34.28
N ARG A 57 -4.48 -5.22 33.69
CA ARG A 57 -5.05 -5.24 32.33
C ARG A 57 -3.98 -5.18 31.23
N HIS A 58 -2.71 -4.98 31.58
CA HIS A 58 -1.63 -4.75 30.62
C HIS A 58 -0.37 -5.53 30.96
N HIS A 59 0.04 -6.44 30.07
CA HIS A 59 1.29 -7.18 30.17
C HIS A 59 2.36 -6.52 29.26
N GLY A 60 3.48 -6.04 29.84
CA GLY A 60 4.64 -5.53 29.09
C GLY A 60 5.27 -4.21 29.59
N LEU A 61 6.30 -3.75 28.87
CA LEU A 61 6.93 -2.43 29.10
C LEU A 61 5.92 -1.32 28.78
N ARG A 62 5.66 -0.44 29.77
CA ARG A 62 4.99 0.85 29.54
C ARG A 62 6.04 1.85 29.13
N TYR A 63 5.92 2.38 27.93
CA TYR A 63 6.68 3.57 27.55
C TYR A 63 6.03 4.79 28.18
N SER A 64 6.85 5.64 28.80
CA SER A 64 6.37 6.86 29.46
C SER A 64 5.71 7.81 28.46
N ALA A 65 4.87 8.72 28.97
CA ALA A 65 4.31 9.80 28.15
C ALA A 65 5.42 10.64 27.50
N ALA A 66 6.54 10.84 28.20
CA ALA A 66 7.72 11.50 27.67
C ALA A 66 8.34 10.76 26.48
N ALA A 67 8.51 9.43 26.55
CA ALA A 67 9.00 8.63 25.43
C ALA A 67 8.07 8.72 24.21
N ARG A 68 6.74 8.70 24.43
CA ARG A 68 5.76 8.93 23.35
C ARG A 68 5.89 10.32 22.74
N ALA A 69 6.10 11.36 23.56
CA ALA A 69 6.26 12.73 23.08
C ALA A 69 7.53 12.89 22.23
N VAL A 70 8.67 12.34 22.68
CA VAL A 70 9.94 12.34 21.93
C VAL A 70 9.77 11.62 20.60
N PHE A 71 9.13 10.44 20.61
CA PHE A 71 8.84 9.68 19.39
C PHE A 71 8.05 10.51 18.37
N TRP A 72 6.93 11.11 18.81
CA TRP A 72 6.10 11.90 17.91
C TRP A 72 6.77 13.19 17.46
N ALA A 73 7.59 13.85 18.29
CA ALA A 73 8.37 15.01 17.87
C ALA A 73 9.35 14.67 16.74
N ALA A 74 10.04 13.52 16.84
CA ALA A 74 10.92 13.05 15.78
C ALA A 74 10.15 12.70 14.49
N MET A 75 9.02 11.99 14.59
CA MET A 75 8.17 11.66 13.43
C MET A 75 7.60 12.91 12.73
N HIS A 76 7.17 13.92 13.49
CA HIS A 76 6.71 15.20 12.95
C HIS A 76 7.85 16.08 12.44
N SER A 77 9.10 15.77 12.77
CA SER A 77 10.27 16.43 12.19
C SER A 77 10.72 15.76 10.88
N GLY A 78 10.08 14.66 10.49
CA GLY A 78 10.43 13.88 9.31
C GLY A 78 11.45 12.77 9.56
N GLY A 79 11.77 12.47 10.81
CA GLY A 79 12.59 11.32 11.17
C GLY A 79 11.92 10.01 10.75
N SER A 80 12.76 9.01 10.44
CA SER A 80 12.23 7.66 10.16
C SER A 80 11.63 7.03 11.41
N THR A 81 10.71 6.06 11.24
CA THR A 81 10.14 5.34 12.39
C THR A 81 11.21 4.69 13.26
N THR A 82 12.25 4.14 12.62
CA THR A 82 13.40 3.52 13.29
C THR A 82 14.20 4.55 14.09
N GLU A 83 14.54 5.68 13.48
CA GLU A 83 15.26 6.77 14.14
C GLU A 83 14.46 7.36 15.30
N ALA A 84 13.17 7.62 15.10
CA ALA A 84 12.27 8.10 16.14
C ALA A 84 12.15 7.09 17.30
N ALA A 85 12.16 5.79 17.01
CA ALA A 85 12.15 4.75 18.02
C ALA A 85 13.44 4.77 18.86
N LEU A 86 14.59 4.89 18.21
CA LEU A 86 15.89 5.01 18.87
C LEU A 86 15.97 6.25 19.76
N LEU A 87 15.57 7.42 19.25
CA LEU A 87 15.55 8.67 20.01
C LEU A 87 14.63 8.61 21.23
N ALA A 88 13.48 7.94 21.10
CA ALA A 88 12.53 7.76 22.19
C ALA A 88 12.91 6.64 23.18
N GLY A 89 13.97 5.87 22.91
CA GLY A 89 14.36 4.72 23.72
C GLY A 89 13.33 3.60 23.70
N VAL A 90 12.60 3.42 22.59
CA VAL A 90 11.54 2.42 22.44
C VAL A 90 11.89 1.38 21.38
N SER A 91 11.30 0.19 21.48
CA SER A 91 11.47 -0.82 20.44
C SER A 91 10.79 -0.40 19.14
N GLU A 92 11.42 -0.71 18.01
CA GLU A 92 10.89 -0.40 16.67
C GLU A 92 9.50 -1.02 16.45
N ASN A 93 9.26 -2.24 16.94
CA ASN A 93 7.94 -2.88 16.89
C ASN A 93 6.86 -2.12 17.68
N ALA A 94 7.23 -1.42 18.77
CA ALA A 94 6.30 -0.58 19.49
C ALA A 94 6.00 0.72 18.73
N ALA A 95 7.04 1.36 18.19
CA ALA A 95 6.92 2.53 17.34
C ALA A 95 6.03 2.27 16.11
N LEU A 96 6.25 1.17 15.39
CA LEU A 96 5.42 0.77 14.23
C LEU A 96 3.95 0.58 14.62
N ARG A 97 3.67 0.00 15.79
CA ARG A 97 2.29 -0.12 16.29
C ARG A 97 1.67 1.24 16.59
N TRP A 98 2.43 2.18 17.18
CA TRP A 98 1.93 3.53 17.44
C TRP A 98 1.58 4.28 16.16
N VAL A 99 2.46 4.21 15.15
CA VAL A 99 2.21 4.80 13.83
C VAL A 99 0.93 4.22 13.21
N LYS A 100 0.79 2.89 13.22
CA LYS A 100 -0.40 2.21 12.70
C LYS A 100 -1.67 2.60 13.46
N GLN A 101 -1.64 2.62 14.79
CA GLN A 101 -2.79 2.98 15.63
C GLN A 101 -3.22 4.44 15.43
N ALA A 102 -2.27 5.34 15.20
CA ALA A 102 -2.54 6.74 14.90
C ALA A 102 -2.99 6.98 13.45
N GLY A 103 -2.89 5.97 12.57
CA GLY A 103 -3.09 6.17 11.13
C GLY A 103 -2.09 7.15 10.53
N TYR A 104 -0.92 7.32 11.15
CA TYR A 104 0.06 8.32 10.74
C TYR A 104 0.81 7.85 9.49
N VAL A 105 0.91 8.73 8.49
CA VAL A 105 1.70 8.49 7.28
C VAL A 105 3.00 9.31 7.40
N PRO A 106 4.16 8.65 7.48
CA PRO A 106 5.45 9.32 7.55
C PRO A 106 5.69 10.25 6.37
N ARG A 107 6.44 11.33 6.61
CA ARG A 107 6.87 12.25 5.55
C ARG A 107 7.68 11.50 4.49
N THR A 108 7.56 11.94 3.25
CA THR A 108 8.41 11.39 2.18
C THR A 108 9.85 11.82 2.45
N PRO A 109 10.81 10.88 2.60
CA PRO A 109 12.20 11.25 2.84
C PRO A 109 12.72 12.02 1.63
N VAL A 110 13.19 13.25 1.87
CA VAL A 110 13.77 14.10 0.82
C VAL A 110 15.15 13.55 0.49
N LEU A 111 15.25 12.77 -0.59
CA LEU A 111 16.54 12.56 -1.25
C LEU A 111 16.97 13.92 -1.80
N ALA A 112 18.19 14.34 -1.44
CA ALA A 112 18.80 15.64 -1.70
C ALA A 112 18.24 16.39 -2.93
N VAL A 113 17.88 17.66 -2.70
CA VAL A 113 17.36 18.68 -3.63
C VAL A 113 17.67 18.36 -5.09
N VAL A 114 16.72 17.71 -5.77
CA VAL A 114 16.70 17.66 -7.23
C VAL A 114 15.89 18.85 -7.68
N GLU A 115 16.57 19.86 -8.22
CA GLU A 115 15.91 21.01 -8.84
C GLU A 115 14.87 20.52 -9.86
N PRO A 116 13.65 21.07 -9.87
CA PRO A 116 12.61 20.65 -10.80
C PRO A 116 13.11 20.83 -12.23
N ASP A 117 12.93 19.81 -13.05
CA ASP A 117 13.27 19.85 -14.47
C ASP A 117 12.40 20.90 -15.18
N ARG A 118 12.98 22.08 -15.39
CA ARG A 118 12.32 23.25 -15.98
C ARG A 118 12.03 23.08 -17.48
N SER A 119 12.49 21.99 -18.11
CA SER A 119 12.18 21.69 -19.51
C SER A 119 10.78 21.10 -19.70
N GLN A 120 10.08 20.75 -18.62
CA GLN A 120 8.76 20.12 -18.71
C GLN A 120 7.67 21.10 -19.15
N ARG A 121 6.80 20.60 -20.03
CA ARG A 121 5.62 21.34 -20.47
C ARG A 121 4.74 21.69 -19.26
N PRO A 122 4.16 22.90 -19.17
CA PRO A 122 3.32 23.30 -18.03
C PRO A 122 2.15 22.35 -17.71
N ARG A 123 1.63 21.65 -18.74
CA ARG A 123 0.54 20.67 -18.65
C ARG A 123 1.01 19.22 -18.41
N ALA A 124 2.32 18.96 -18.33
CA ALA A 124 2.83 17.65 -18.02
C ALA A 124 2.38 17.22 -16.60
N PRO A 125 2.18 15.92 -16.35
CA PRO A 125 1.95 15.42 -14.99
C PRO A 125 3.04 15.89 -14.03
N LEU A 126 2.69 16.17 -12.78
CA LEU A 126 3.67 16.54 -11.76
C LEU A 126 4.68 15.40 -11.59
N ALA A 127 5.97 15.73 -11.60
CA ALA A 127 7.07 14.80 -11.35
C ALA A 127 7.14 14.43 -9.86
N PHE A 128 7.84 13.36 -9.53
CA PHE A 128 8.00 12.95 -8.12
C PHE A 128 8.78 13.99 -7.31
N THR A 129 9.80 14.61 -7.89
CA THR A 129 10.59 15.69 -7.26
C THR A 129 9.74 16.91 -6.94
N GLU A 130 8.87 17.32 -7.87
CA GLU A 130 7.91 18.41 -7.66
C GLU A 130 6.88 18.06 -6.57
N ARG A 131 6.43 16.79 -6.47
CA ARG A 131 5.59 16.34 -5.35
C ARG A 131 6.32 16.45 -4.01
N CYS A 132 7.57 16.01 -3.93
CA CYS A 132 8.38 16.14 -2.71
C CYS A 132 8.57 17.61 -2.33
N ARG A 133 8.83 18.48 -3.31
CA ARG A 133 8.95 19.92 -3.07
C ARG A 133 7.62 20.54 -2.63
N LEU A 134 6.49 20.10 -3.17
CA LEU A 134 5.17 20.51 -2.71
C LEU A 134 4.96 20.11 -1.24
N GLU A 135 5.31 18.88 -0.86
CA GLU A 135 5.23 18.41 0.53
C GLU A 135 6.06 19.30 1.47
N GLU A 136 7.32 19.57 1.12
CA GLU A 136 8.21 20.46 1.89
C GLU A 136 7.63 21.87 2.06
N LEU A 137 7.10 22.46 0.98
CA LEU A 137 6.50 23.80 1.02
C LEU A 137 5.29 23.86 1.95
N LEU A 138 4.43 22.84 1.92
CA LEU A 138 3.25 22.80 2.80
C LEU A 138 3.65 22.62 4.26
N GLU A 139 4.64 21.77 4.53
CA GLU A 139 5.16 21.53 5.89
C GLU A 139 5.87 22.76 6.48
N THR A 140 6.49 23.58 5.62
CA THR A 140 7.06 24.88 6.02
C THR A 140 6.02 26.00 6.14
N GLY A 141 4.73 25.68 5.96
CA GLY A 141 3.61 26.60 6.19
C GLY A 141 3.20 27.43 4.97
N TYR A 142 3.69 27.11 3.77
CA TYR A 142 3.23 27.79 2.56
C TYR A 142 1.81 27.37 2.22
N THR A 143 0.99 28.34 1.81
CA THR A 143 -0.34 28.09 1.24
C THR A 143 -0.23 27.37 -0.11
N PRO A 144 -1.22 26.55 -0.52
CA PRO A 144 -1.26 25.92 -1.84
C PRO A 144 -1.02 26.88 -3.01
N GLU A 145 -1.54 28.11 -2.93
CA GLU A 145 -1.40 29.13 -3.97
C GLU A 145 0.05 29.58 -4.12
N ARG A 146 0.72 29.89 -3.00
CA ARG A 146 2.12 30.26 -2.98
C ARG A 146 3.03 29.11 -3.42
N ALA A 147 2.70 27.89 -3.02
CA ALA A 147 3.42 26.69 -3.47
C ALA A 147 3.27 26.48 -4.99
N ALA A 148 2.08 26.70 -5.55
CA ALA A 148 1.84 26.65 -6.99
C ALA A 148 2.71 27.65 -7.76
N GLY A 149 2.82 28.89 -7.25
CA GLY A 149 3.70 29.91 -7.81
C GLY A 149 5.18 29.50 -7.80
N LEU A 150 5.67 28.99 -6.67
CA LEU A 150 7.06 28.54 -6.52
C LEU A 150 7.40 27.33 -7.41
N LEU A 151 6.45 26.42 -7.59
CA LEU A 151 6.58 25.27 -8.48
C LEU A 151 6.32 25.63 -9.96
N GLN A 152 5.93 26.87 -10.25
CA GLN A 152 5.51 27.31 -11.59
C GLN A 152 4.41 26.42 -12.20
N ARG A 153 3.47 25.96 -11.36
CA ARG A 153 2.33 25.13 -11.76
C ARG A 153 1.03 25.89 -11.57
N HIS A 154 0.04 25.55 -12.40
CA HIS A 154 -1.29 26.10 -12.25
C HIS A 154 -1.92 25.64 -10.92
N ARG A 155 -2.68 26.52 -10.26
CA ARG A 155 -3.35 26.23 -8.98
C ARG A 155 -4.20 24.96 -9.03
N ASP A 156 -4.92 24.71 -10.14
CA ASP A 156 -5.77 23.52 -10.29
C ASP A 156 -4.95 22.22 -10.40
N THR A 157 -3.70 22.31 -10.86
CA THR A 157 -2.79 21.16 -10.88
C THR A 157 -2.38 20.81 -9.46
N ILE A 158 -2.01 21.82 -8.66
CA ILE A 158 -1.71 21.64 -7.23
C ILE A 158 -2.94 21.15 -6.47
N GLY A 159 -4.11 21.77 -6.66
CA GLY A 159 -5.35 21.35 -6.00
C GLY A 159 -5.70 19.88 -6.28
N ARG A 160 -5.62 19.43 -7.55
CA ARG A 160 -5.82 18.01 -7.88
C ARG A 160 -4.75 17.10 -7.28
N GLU A 161 -3.52 17.58 -7.17
CA GLU A 161 -2.44 16.81 -6.55
C GLU A 161 -2.64 16.68 -5.03
N LEU A 162 -3.05 17.74 -4.35
CA LEU A 162 -3.35 17.73 -2.92
C LEU A 162 -4.40 16.67 -2.59
N VAL A 163 -5.45 16.56 -3.40
CA VAL A 163 -6.47 15.52 -3.24
C VAL A 163 -5.89 14.11 -3.42
N ARG A 164 -4.94 13.91 -4.33
CA ARG A 164 -4.31 12.59 -4.54
C ARG A 164 -3.44 12.16 -3.38
N GLY A 165 -2.67 13.09 -2.81
CA GLY A 165 -1.74 12.82 -1.71
C GLY A 165 -2.29 13.14 -0.32
N ALA A 166 -3.59 13.40 -0.18
CA ALA A 166 -4.20 13.71 1.11
C ALA A 166 -4.17 12.48 2.03
N THR A 167 -3.68 12.68 3.25
CA THR A 167 -3.64 11.65 4.30
C THR A 167 -4.14 12.24 5.63
N GLY A 168 -4.33 11.39 6.64
CA GLY A 168 -4.61 11.85 8.02
C GLY A 168 -3.46 12.66 8.64
N SER A 169 -2.28 12.67 8.02
CA SER A 169 -1.09 13.41 8.45
C SER A 169 -0.78 14.63 7.58
N GLY A 170 -1.71 15.03 6.69
CA GLY A 170 -1.49 16.09 5.70
C GLY A 170 -1.16 15.53 4.31
N TYR A 171 -0.60 16.36 3.43
CA TYR A 171 -0.20 15.94 2.09
C TYR A 171 1.09 15.10 2.14
N ARG A 172 1.12 13.99 1.39
CA ARG A 172 2.29 13.10 1.25
C ARG A 172 2.59 12.84 -0.22
N ALA A 173 3.79 13.20 -0.66
CA ALA A 173 4.26 13.07 -2.03
C ALA A 173 4.25 11.61 -2.51
N ARG A 174 4.70 10.67 -1.67
CA ARG A 174 4.68 9.23 -1.99
C ARG A 174 3.27 8.70 -2.25
N VAL A 175 2.29 9.08 -1.43
CA VAL A 175 0.89 8.70 -1.65
C VAL A 175 0.36 9.30 -2.95
N GLY A 176 0.65 10.57 -3.21
CA GLY A 176 0.29 11.23 -4.47
C GLY A 176 0.90 10.54 -5.69
N GLN A 177 2.15 10.08 -5.58
CA GLN A 177 2.84 9.31 -6.61
C GLN A 177 2.18 7.96 -6.85
N ASP A 178 1.94 7.18 -5.80
CA ASP A 178 1.33 5.85 -5.90
C ASP A 178 -0.05 5.93 -6.56
N VAL A 179 -0.88 6.91 -6.16
CA VAL A 179 -2.19 7.17 -6.78
C VAL A 179 -2.05 7.59 -8.25
N ALA A 180 -1.05 8.41 -8.59
CA ALA A 180 -0.81 8.83 -9.96
C ALA A 180 -0.36 7.65 -10.84
N GLU A 181 0.52 6.79 -10.34
CA GLU A 181 0.97 5.57 -11.02
C GLU A 181 -0.15 4.57 -11.22
N GLN A 182 -0.94 4.31 -10.17
CA GLN A 182 -2.09 3.42 -10.26
C GLN A 182 -3.11 3.91 -11.31
N LYS A 183 -3.36 5.22 -11.39
CA LYS A 183 -4.24 5.81 -12.41
C LYS A 183 -3.64 5.74 -13.82
N ARG A 184 -2.31 5.85 -13.95
CA ARG A 184 -1.61 5.71 -15.25
C ARG A 184 -1.77 4.30 -15.84
N THR A 185 -1.85 3.27 -15.00
CA THR A 185 -2.07 1.88 -15.45
C THR A 185 -3.34 1.73 -16.29
N ARG A 186 -4.37 2.56 -16.04
CA ARG A 186 -5.66 2.59 -16.75
C ARG A 186 -6.12 1.19 -17.21
N PRO A 187 -6.34 0.26 -16.26
CA PRO A 187 -6.78 -1.08 -16.62
C PRO A 187 -8.13 -0.97 -17.34
N LYS A 188 -8.19 -1.52 -18.56
CA LYS A 188 -9.44 -1.69 -19.31
C LYS A 188 -9.82 -3.16 -19.15
N PRO A 189 -10.59 -3.54 -18.10
CA PRO A 189 -11.03 -4.92 -17.96
C PRO A 189 -11.78 -5.31 -19.23
N ARG A 190 -11.43 -6.46 -19.81
CA ARG A 190 -12.04 -6.89 -21.07
C ARG A 190 -13.46 -7.35 -20.81
N ARG A 191 -14.34 -7.20 -21.81
CA ARG A 191 -15.78 -7.51 -21.68
C ARG A 191 -16.04 -8.91 -21.12
N LEU A 192 -15.33 -9.93 -21.62
CA LEU A 192 -15.44 -11.32 -21.15
C LEU A 192 -14.87 -11.55 -19.75
N GLU A 193 -13.83 -10.81 -19.35
CA GLU A 193 -13.26 -10.90 -17.99
C GLU A 193 -14.16 -10.21 -16.96
N SER A 194 -14.82 -9.11 -17.35
CA SER A 194 -15.73 -8.37 -16.47
C SER A 194 -17.11 -9.01 -16.31
N ARG A 195 -17.46 -10.01 -17.13
CA ARG A 195 -18.82 -10.59 -17.20
C ARG A 195 -18.77 -12.12 -17.17
N PRO A 196 -18.83 -12.74 -15.98
CA PRO A 196 -18.67 -14.18 -15.85
C PRO A 196 -19.81 -14.98 -16.50
N ALA A 197 -21.06 -14.47 -16.49
CA ALA A 197 -22.20 -15.12 -17.14
C ALA A 197 -22.01 -15.21 -18.67
N LEU A 198 -21.67 -14.08 -19.31
CA LEU A 198 -21.33 -14.04 -20.73
C LEU A 198 -20.16 -14.97 -21.07
N LEU A 199 -19.15 -15.02 -20.22
CA LEU A 199 -18.02 -15.91 -20.41
C LEU A 199 -18.44 -17.39 -20.38
N ALA A 200 -19.32 -17.77 -19.45
CA ALA A 200 -19.81 -19.15 -19.35
C ALA A 200 -20.51 -19.59 -20.64
N GLU A 201 -21.37 -18.74 -21.22
CA GLU A 201 -22.06 -19.03 -22.49
C GLU A 201 -21.07 -19.15 -23.65
N VAL A 202 -20.06 -18.28 -23.71
CA VAL A 202 -19.01 -18.36 -24.74
C VAL A 202 -18.22 -19.67 -24.60
N LEU A 203 -17.84 -20.07 -23.38
CA LEU A 203 -17.14 -21.32 -23.12
C LEU A 203 -18.00 -22.54 -23.47
N GLN A 204 -19.28 -22.54 -23.07
CA GLN A 204 -20.22 -23.58 -23.45
C GLN A 204 -20.34 -23.69 -24.96
N GLY A 205 -20.45 -22.56 -25.68
CA GLY A 205 -20.47 -22.55 -27.14
C GLY A 205 -19.21 -23.15 -27.76
N LEU A 206 -18.03 -22.85 -27.21
CA LEU A 206 -16.76 -23.42 -27.65
C LEU A 206 -16.66 -24.93 -27.39
N GLU A 207 -17.13 -25.41 -26.23
CA GLU A 207 -17.19 -26.85 -25.90
C GLU A 207 -18.09 -27.63 -26.87
N HIS A 208 -19.21 -27.02 -27.29
CA HIS A 208 -20.10 -27.55 -28.32
C HIS A 208 -19.57 -27.37 -29.75
N LYS A 209 -18.33 -26.89 -29.91
CA LYS A 209 -17.62 -26.74 -31.19
C LYS A 209 -18.24 -25.69 -32.12
N HIS A 210 -18.97 -24.70 -31.59
CA HIS A 210 -19.41 -23.57 -32.38
C HIS A 210 -18.23 -22.66 -32.74
N SER A 211 -18.25 -22.07 -33.94
CA SER A 211 -17.29 -21.02 -34.30
C SER A 211 -17.57 -19.72 -33.52
N PRO A 212 -16.57 -18.85 -33.32
CA PRO A 212 -16.79 -17.55 -32.69
C PRO A 212 -17.91 -16.70 -33.33
N GLU A 213 -18.10 -16.78 -34.66
CA GLU A 213 -19.23 -16.13 -35.34
C GLU A 213 -20.57 -16.74 -34.97
N GLN A 214 -20.65 -18.07 -34.89
CA GLN A 214 -21.87 -18.78 -34.49
C GLN A 214 -22.25 -18.48 -33.04
N ILE A 215 -21.27 -18.44 -32.14
CA ILE A 215 -21.48 -18.09 -30.73
C ILE A 215 -22.03 -16.66 -30.61
N ALA A 216 -21.38 -15.70 -31.26
CA ALA A 216 -21.84 -14.31 -31.24
C ALA A 216 -23.26 -14.15 -31.83
N GLY A 217 -23.58 -14.91 -32.88
CA GLY A 217 -24.92 -14.93 -33.49
C GLY A 217 -25.98 -15.50 -32.55
N ARG A 218 -25.70 -16.65 -31.93
CA ARG A 218 -26.62 -17.29 -30.97
C ARG A 218 -26.86 -16.44 -29.74
N LEU A 219 -25.82 -15.83 -29.16
CA LEU A 219 -25.97 -14.94 -28.01
C LEU A 219 -26.96 -13.79 -28.26
N ARG A 220 -27.07 -13.27 -29.49
CA ARG A 220 -28.08 -12.27 -29.84
C ARG A 220 -29.49 -12.82 -29.99
N GLN A 221 -29.61 -14.09 -30.37
CA GLN A 221 -30.90 -14.78 -30.53
C GLN A 221 -31.44 -15.28 -29.18
N ASP A 222 -30.55 -15.80 -28.34
CA ASP A 222 -30.88 -16.40 -27.04
C ASP A 222 -31.13 -15.32 -25.97
N PHE A 223 -30.45 -14.16 -26.09
CA PHE A 223 -30.58 -13.03 -25.16
C PHE A 223 -30.99 -11.73 -25.86
N PRO A 224 -32.12 -11.66 -26.58
CA PRO A 224 -32.49 -10.50 -27.40
C PRO A 224 -32.74 -9.22 -26.58
N ASP A 225 -33.17 -9.37 -25.32
CA ASP A 225 -33.48 -8.24 -24.43
C ASP A 225 -32.33 -7.91 -23.47
N ASP A 226 -31.21 -8.62 -23.53
CA ASP A 226 -30.03 -8.37 -22.69
C ASP A 226 -28.76 -8.08 -23.53
N PRO A 227 -28.54 -6.81 -23.91
CA PRO A 227 -27.34 -6.41 -24.64
C PRO A 227 -26.04 -6.67 -23.88
N GLU A 228 -26.09 -6.85 -22.55
CA GLU A 228 -24.90 -7.12 -21.76
C GLU A 228 -24.34 -8.53 -22.04
N MET A 229 -25.22 -9.45 -22.46
CA MET A 229 -24.91 -10.82 -22.88
C MET A 229 -24.46 -10.93 -24.35
N TRP A 230 -24.36 -9.81 -25.07
CA TRP A 230 -23.85 -9.82 -26.45
C TRP A 230 -22.34 -9.66 -26.48
N VAL A 231 -21.69 -10.24 -27.50
CA VAL A 231 -20.27 -10.04 -27.76
C VAL A 231 -19.99 -10.16 -29.25
N SER A 232 -18.99 -9.44 -29.76
CA SER A 232 -18.55 -9.64 -31.15
C SER A 232 -17.65 -10.86 -31.26
N HIS A 233 -17.70 -11.55 -32.40
CA HIS A 233 -16.80 -12.67 -32.69
C HIS A 233 -15.32 -12.25 -32.66
N GLU A 234 -15.00 -10.99 -33.02
CA GLU A 234 -13.65 -10.43 -32.87
C GLU A 234 -13.18 -10.38 -31.41
N THR A 235 -14.07 -10.07 -30.47
CA THR A 235 -13.73 -10.09 -29.03
C THR A 235 -13.43 -11.52 -28.56
N ILE A 236 -14.20 -12.50 -29.04
CA ILE A 236 -13.95 -13.92 -28.78
C ILE A 236 -12.60 -14.34 -29.40
N TYR A 237 -12.30 -13.92 -30.64
CA TYR A 237 -11.00 -14.17 -31.28
C TYR A 237 -9.81 -13.56 -30.54
N GLN A 238 -9.94 -12.32 -30.05
CA GLN A 238 -8.89 -11.67 -29.27
C GLN A 238 -8.62 -12.41 -27.96
N ALA A 239 -9.67 -12.92 -27.30
CA ALA A 239 -9.54 -13.75 -26.10
C ALA A 239 -8.90 -15.11 -26.39
N LEU A 240 -9.17 -15.70 -27.55
CA LEU A 240 -8.64 -16.98 -28.00
C LEU A 240 -7.15 -16.93 -28.38
N TYR A 241 -6.74 -15.94 -29.18
CA TYR A 241 -5.47 -16.01 -29.92
C TYR A 241 -4.50 -14.86 -29.67
N VAL A 242 -5.00 -13.66 -29.40
CA VAL A 242 -4.15 -12.45 -29.39
C VAL A 242 -3.73 -12.09 -27.98
N GLN A 243 -4.59 -12.30 -26.98
CA GLN A 243 -4.35 -11.83 -25.62
C GLN A 243 -4.72 -12.85 -24.53
N PRO A 244 -4.23 -14.10 -24.57
CA PRO A 244 -4.48 -15.05 -23.48
C PRO A 244 -3.81 -14.53 -22.20
N ARG A 245 -4.59 -14.15 -21.19
CA ARG A 245 -4.11 -13.88 -19.82
C ARG A 245 -4.98 -14.57 -18.77
N GLY A 246 -4.33 -15.05 -17.71
CA GLY A 246 -4.99 -15.56 -16.51
C GLY A 246 -5.86 -16.80 -16.74
N GLU A 247 -6.92 -16.91 -15.94
CA GLU A 247 -7.83 -18.05 -15.93
C GLU A 247 -8.65 -18.16 -17.23
N LEU A 248 -9.05 -17.03 -17.81
CA LEU A 248 -9.77 -16.96 -19.09
C LEU A 248 -9.01 -17.69 -20.20
N ALA A 249 -7.70 -17.46 -20.32
CA ALA A 249 -6.86 -18.15 -21.29
C ALA A 249 -6.81 -19.67 -21.08
N ARG A 250 -6.81 -20.12 -19.81
CA ARG A 250 -6.77 -21.54 -19.47
C ARG A 250 -8.08 -22.22 -19.86
N LEU A 251 -9.21 -21.62 -19.49
CA LEU A 251 -10.55 -22.13 -19.78
C LEU A 251 -10.79 -22.21 -21.29
N VAL A 252 -10.47 -21.13 -22.00
CA VAL A 252 -10.62 -21.05 -23.45
C VAL A 252 -9.70 -22.04 -24.19
N LYS A 253 -8.45 -22.23 -23.73
CA LYS A 253 -7.55 -23.24 -24.30
C LYS A 253 -8.09 -24.67 -24.15
N THR A 254 -8.70 -24.99 -23.01
CA THR A 254 -9.28 -26.32 -22.75
C THR A 254 -10.50 -26.59 -23.63
N ALA A 255 -11.32 -25.57 -23.92
CA ALA A 255 -12.51 -25.71 -24.75
C ALA A 255 -12.22 -25.91 -26.26
N LEU A 256 -10.97 -25.70 -26.72
CA LEU A 256 -10.61 -25.80 -28.14
C LEU A 256 -10.20 -27.21 -28.57
N ARG A 257 -10.87 -27.72 -29.63
CA ARG A 257 -10.65 -29.05 -30.25
C ARG A 257 -9.20 -29.40 -30.58
N THR A 258 -8.36 -28.44 -30.97
CA THR A 258 -6.98 -28.71 -31.43
C THR A 258 -5.90 -28.23 -30.46
N GLY A 259 -6.26 -27.58 -29.35
CA GLY A 259 -5.32 -26.98 -28.40
C GLY A 259 -4.34 -25.95 -28.99
N ARG A 260 -4.57 -25.51 -30.24
CA ARG A 260 -3.65 -24.65 -30.99
C ARG A 260 -3.80 -23.20 -30.55
N VAL A 261 -2.72 -22.63 -30.06
CA VAL A 261 -2.64 -21.25 -29.54
C VAL A 261 -2.39 -20.21 -30.65
N ARG A 262 -2.09 -20.67 -31.88
CA ARG A 262 -1.85 -19.80 -33.04
C ARG A 262 -2.77 -20.16 -34.19
N ARG A 263 -3.31 -19.14 -34.86
CA ARG A 263 -4.05 -19.26 -36.11
C ARG A 263 -3.04 -19.23 -37.26
N ASN A 264 -3.16 -20.17 -38.20
CA ASN A 264 -2.48 -20.02 -39.49
C ASN A 264 -3.30 -19.00 -40.28
N HIS A 265 -2.70 -17.86 -40.61
CA HIS A 265 -3.26 -17.03 -41.66
C HIS A 265 -3.15 -17.83 -42.95
N THR A 266 -4.30 -18.20 -43.52
CA THR A 266 -4.35 -18.70 -44.89
C THR A 266 -3.76 -17.60 -45.75
N ALA A 267 -2.57 -17.81 -46.31
CA ALA A 267 -1.99 -16.87 -47.25
C ALA A 267 -3.03 -16.60 -48.34
N ALA A 268 -3.32 -15.33 -48.59
CA ALA A 268 -4.17 -14.96 -49.72
C ALA A 268 -3.56 -15.59 -50.97
N THR A 269 -4.37 -16.40 -51.67
CA THR A 269 -4.00 -16.95 -52.97
C THR A 269 -3.53 -15.79 -53.84
N PRO A 270 -2.27 -15.75 -54.30
CA PRO A 270 -1.83 -14.66 -55.14
C PRO A 270 -2.68 -14.67 -56.41
N LEU A 271 -3.35 -13.55 -56.67
CA LEU A 271 -4.01 -13.30 -57.95
C LEU A 271 -2.93 -13.42 -59.03
N THR A 272 -2.99 -14.49 -59.81
CA THR A 272 -2.18 -14.68 -61.00
C THR A 272 -2.42 -13.51 -61.94
N ALA A 273 -1.43 -12.63 -62.07
CA ALA A 273 -1.39 -11.61 -63.09
C ALA A 273 -1.13 -12.31 -64.43
N GLU A 274 -2.20 -12.62 -65.17
CA GLU A 274 -2.09 -13.05 -66.56
C GLU A 274 -1.56 -11.92 -67.43
N ALA A 275 -0.66 -12.33 -68.32
CA ALA A 275 0.10 -11.51 -69.24
C ALA A 275 -0.77 -10.73 -70.23
N ARG A 276 -0.33 -9.51 -70.55
CA ARG A 276 -0.61 -8.88 -71.85
C ARG A 276 0.71 -8.41 -72.45
N SER A 277 1.28 -9.28 -73.29
CA SER A 277 2.20 -8.91 -74.35
C SER A 277 1.44 -9.05 -75.66
N ALA A 278 1.18 -7.94 -76.36
CA ALA A 278 0.95 -7.92 -77.80
C ALA A 278 1.02 -6.46 -78.31
N THR A 279 2.12 -6.20 -79.00
CA THR A 279 2.32 -5.35 -80.19
C THR A 279 1.92 -3.87 -80.13
#